data_AF-A0A2S6SEQ2-F1
#
_entry.id   AF-A0A2S6SEQ2-F1
#
_cell.length_a   1.000
_cell.length_b   1.000
_cell.length_c   1.000
_cell.angle_alpha   90.00
_cell.angle_beta   90.00
_cell.angle_gamma   90.00
#
_symmetry.space_group_name_H-M   'P 1'
#
loop_
_entity.id
_entity.type
_entity.pdbx_description
1 polymer ?
#
loop_
_entity_poly.entity_id
_entity_poly.type
_entity_poly.pdbx_seq_one_letter_code
_entity_poly.pdbx_strand_id
1 'polypeptide(L)'
;MVGSVNKVILIGNLGRDPDIRSMQSGNKMASFSIATSKRWKDKNTQEQKEKTSWHNIVVFGDGLVSIIEQFVKKGSKVYIEGELQTRKWQDQEGKDRYTTEVILQGYNCNLTLLDSRNSNASNSDQVNTSSEDPQIENKETQNTDSSVEDEDIPF
;
A
#
# COMPACT_ATOMS: atom_id res chain seq x y z
N MET A 1 23.90 6.64 -30.32
CA MET A 1 23.67 5.80 -29.13
C MET A 1 22.24 5.28 -29.26
N VAL A 2 22.03 3.96 -29.28
CA VAL A 2 20.68 3.38 -29.32
C VAL A 2 20.04 3.61 -27.94
N GLY A 3 18.81 4.10 -27.90
CA GLY A 3 18.08 4.27 -26.64
C GLY A 3 17.79 2.90 -26.01
N SER A 4 18.22 2.70 -24.77
CA SER A 4 17.78 1.57 -23.94
C SER A 4 16.62 2.02 -23.04
N VAL A 5 15.86 1.05 -22.53
CA VAL A 5 14.77 1.29 -21.57
C VAL A 5 15.07 0.52 -20.29
N ASN A 6 15.13 1.24 -19.18
CA ASN A 6 15.13 0.68 -17.84
C ASN A 6 13.89 1.25 -17.13
N LYS A 7 12.92 0.40 -16.82
CA LYS A 7 11.70 0.79 -16.12
C LYS A 7 11.23 -0.36 -15.24
N VAL A 8 10.96 -0.05 -13.98
CA VAL A 8 10.41 -0.95 -12.98
C VAL A 8 9.08 -0.38 -12.53
N ILE A 9 8.02 -1.20 -12.57
CA ILE A 9 6.68 -0.84 -12.08
C ILE A 9 6.28 -1.87 -11.03
N LEU A 10 5.94 -1.40 -9.83
CA LEU A 10 5.57 -2.24 -8.71
C LEU A 10 4.34 -1.69 -8.00
N ILE A 11 3.47 -2.60 -7.56
CA ILE A 11 2.42 -2.30 -6.59
C ILE A 11 2.61 -3.25 -5.42
N GLY A 12 2.80 -2.71 -4.24
CA GLY A 12 3.09 -3.51 -3.06
C GLY A 12 2.80 -2.77 -1.76
N ASN A 13 3.02 -3.46 -0.66
CA ASN A 13 2.85 -2.93 0.68
C ASN A 13 4.19 -2.80 1.37
N LEU A 14 4.39 -1.70 2.12
CA LEU A 14 5.62 -1.51 2.88
C LEU A 14 5.77 -2.54 4.00
N GLY A 15 6.96 -3.14 4.13
CA GLY A 15 7.26 -4.09 5.22
C GLY A 15 7.56 -3.43 6.56
N ARG A 16 8.03 -2.18 6.51
CA ARG A 16 8.44 -1.36 7.67
C ARG A 16 8.25 0.12 7.35
N ASP A 17 8.31 0.96 8.38
CA ASP A 17 8.29 2.41 8.19
C ASP A 17 9.48 2.87 7.34
N PRO A 18 9.30 3.91 6.51
CA PRO A 18 10.37 4.43 5.67
C PRO A 18 11.49 5.07 6.51
N ASP A 19 12.74 4.78 6.14
CA ASP A 19 13.93 5.41 6.71
C ASP A 19 14.27 6.68 5.92
N ILE A 20 14.16 7.84 6.57
CA ILE A 20 14.42 9.15 5.98
C ILE A 20 15.78 9.66 6.47
N ARG A 21 16.68 9.97 5.53
CA ARG A 21 18.03 10.48 5.82
C ARG A 21 18.29 11.78 5.08
N SER A 22 18.79 12.77 5.80
CA SER A 22 19.31 14.01 5.21
C SER A 22 20.74 13.79 4.71
N MET A 23 21.00 14.18 3.47
CA MET A 23 22.34 14.13 2.87
C MET A 23 23.15 15.38 3.20
N GLN A 24 24.48 15.27 3.12
CA GLN A 24 25.40 16.40 3.33
C GLN A 24 25.19 17.54 2.33
N SER A 25 24.62 17.24 1.15
CA SER A 25 24.25 18.22 0.13
C SER A 25 22.99 19.02 0.47
N GLY A 26 22.28 18.69 1.55
CA GLY A 26 21.02 19.33 1.94
C GLY A 26 19.75 18.61 1.44
N ASN A 27 19.87 17.71 0.46
CA ASN A 27 18.75 16.95 -0.06
C ASN A 27 18.33 15.83 0.91
N LYS A 28 17.06 15.42 0.89
CA LYS A 28 16.60 14.26 1.67
C LYS A 28 16.54 13.00 0.80
N MET A 29 16.67 11.85 1.44
CA MET A 29 16.51 10.54 0.83
C MET A 29 15.59 9.67 1.67
N ALA A 30 14.67 8.96 1.03
CA ALA A 30 13.87 7.92 1.67
C ALA A 30 14.30 6.54 1.20
N SER A 31 14.34 5.57 2.11
CA SER A 31 14.58 4.17 1.78
C SER A 31 13.60 3.24 2.51
N PHE A 32 13.00 2.31 1.79
CA PHE A 32 12.04 1.36 2.34
C PHE A 32 11.99 0.07 1.52
N SER A 33 11.31 -0.95 2.05
CA SER A 33 11.07 -2.20 1.33
C SER A 33 9.58 -2.43 1.10
N ILE A 34 9.23 -2.89 -0.09
CA ILE A 34 7.86 -3.30 -0.41
C ILE A 34 7.79 -4.80 -0.71
N ALA A 35 6.69 -5.42 -0.34
CA ALA A 35 6.38 -6.80 -0.64
C ALA A 35 5.42 -6.91 -1.83
N THR A 36 5.70 -7.85 -2.74
CA THR A 36 4.78 -8.29 -3.79
C THR A 36 4.59 -9.81 -3.70
N SER A 37 3.36 -10.29 -3.61
CA SER A 37 3.06 -11.73 -3.56
C SER A 37 2.46 -12.24 -4.87
N LYS A 38 2.88 -13.45 -5.27
CA LYS A 38 2.23 -14.22 -6.34
C LYS A 38 1.71 -15.53 -5.77
N ARG A 39 0.45 -15.86 -6.06
CA ARG A 39 -0.18 -17.15 -5.76
C ARG A 39 -0.33 -17.97 -7.03
N TRP A 40 -0.04 -19.26 -6.96
CA TRP A 40 -0.25 -20.19 -8.07
C TRP A 40 -0.49 -21.60 -7.57
N LYS A 41 -1.20 -22.41 -8.37
CA LYS A 41 -1.36 -23.84 -8.11
C LYS A 41 -0.15 -24.60 -8.63
N ASP A 42 0.48 -25.42 -7.79
CA ASP A 42 1.56 -26.30 -8.22
C ASP A 42 1.01 -27.41 -9.14
N LYS A 43 1.66 -27.62 -10.28
CA LYS A 43 1.19 -28.58 -11.29
C LYS A 43 1.32 -30.04 -10.82
N ASN A 44 2.32 -30.33 -10.00
CA ASN A 44 2.62 -31.69 -9.55
C ASN A 44 1.80 -32.04 -8.30
N THR A 45 1.78 -31.14 -7.30
CA THR A 45 1.11 -31.42 -6.02
C THR A 45 -0.35 -30.98 -5.98
N GLN A 46 -0.81 -30.20 -6.96
CA GLN A 46 -2.15 -29.58 -7.00
C GLN A 46 -2.44 -28.65 -5.80
N GLU A 47 -1.43 -28.30 -5.01
CA GLU A 47 -1.56 -27.40 -3.85
C GLU A 47 -1.42 -25.94 -4.27
N GLN A 48 -2.01 -25.04 -3.47
CA GLN A 48 -1.81 -23.61 -3.62
C GLN A 48 -0.46 -23.21 -2.99
N LYS A 49 0.38 -22.53 -3.77
CA LYS A 49 1.66 -21.96 -3.32
C LYS A 49 1.62 -20.44 -3.39
N GLU A 50 2.36 -19.80 -2.48
CA GLU A 50 2.57 -18.35 -2.46
C GLU A 50 4.06 -18.04 -2.42
N LYS A 51 4.49 -17.02 -3.16
CA LYS A 51 5.86 -16.48 -3.11
C LYS A 51 5.80 -14.97 -3.00
N THR A 52 6.35 -14.48 -1.90
CA THR A 52 6.56 -13.05 -1.68
C THR A 52 7.97 -12.67 -2.12
N SER A 53 8.07 -11.58 -2.87
CA SER A 53 9.33 -10.94 -3.24
C SER A 53 9.42 -9.58 -2.55
N TRP A 54 10.60 -9.27 -2.04
CA TRP A 54 10.89 -8.03 -1.35
C TRP A 54 11.76 -7.14 -2.23
N HIS A 55 11.33 -5.90 -2.42
CA HIS A 55 12.00 -4.93 -3.30
C HIS A 55 12.48 -3.76 -2.46
N ASN A 56 13.77 -3.42 -2.57
CA ASN A 56 14.34 -2.26 -1.90
C ASN A 56 14.14 -1.03 -2.79
N ILE A 57 13.47 -0.01 -2.24
CA ILE A 57 13.15 1.23 -2.93
C ILE A 57 13.98 2.37 -2.32
N VAL A 58 14.62 3.17 -3.16
CA VAL A 58 15.38 4.36 -2.76
C VAL A 58 14.87 5.55 -3.54
N VAL A 59 14.54 6.62 -2.84
CA VAL A 59 13.92 7.83 -3.42
C VAL A 59 14.78 9.03 -3.09
N PHE A 60 15.20 9.77 -4.12
CA PHE A 60 16.06 10.95 -4.01
C PHE A 60 15.33 12.27 -4.27
N GLY A 61 14.10 12.23 -4.81
CA GLY A 61 13.34 13.44 -5.11
C GLY A 61 12.71 14.06 -3.87
N ASP A 62 13.12 15.26 -3.48
CA ASP A 62 12.68 15.92 -2.24
C ASP A 62 11.16 15.96 -2.09
N GLY A 63 10.42 16.29 -3.16
CA GLY A 63 8.94 16.31 -3.13
C GLY A 63 8.32 14.95 -2.85
N LEU A 64 8.86 13.87 -3.43
CA LEU A 64 8.40 12.51 -3.14
C LEU A 64 8.79 12.09 -1.72
N VAL A 65 9.99 12.48 -1.26
CA VAL A 65 10.45 12.19 0.10
C VAL A 65 9.55 12.88 1.14
N SER A 66 9.13 14.12 0.93
CA SER A 66 8.18 14.80 1.81
C SER A 66 6.81 14.10 1.86
N ILE A 67 6.32 13.59 0.73
CA ILE A 67 5.08 12.80 0.69
C ILE A 67 5.24 11.50 1.51
N ILE A 68 6.38 10.81 1.33
CA ILE A 68 6.68 9.58 2.06
C ILE A 68 6.75 9.85 3.57
N GLU A 69 7.51 10.88 3.97
CA GLU A 69 7.68 11.30 5.37
C GLU A 69 6.35 11.60 6.05
N GLN A 70 5.40 12.22 5.35
CA GLN A 70 4.13 12.64 5.92
C GLN A 70 3.03 11.55 5.91
N PHE A 71 3.00 10.70 4.88
CA PHE A 71 1.81 9.88 4.62
C PHE A 71 2.09 8.38 4.55
N VAL A 72 3.35 7.96 4.39
CA VAL A 72 3.70 6.55 4.20
C VAL A 72 4.18 5.94 5.51
N LYS A 73 3.59 4.80 5.87
CA LYS A 73 3.97 4.01 7.05
C LYS A 73 4.02 2.53 6.70
N LYS A 74 4.48 1.70 7.65
CA LYS A 74 4.42 0.25 7.55
C LYS A 74 3.00 -0.19 7.14
N GLY A 75 2.94 -1.08 6.15
CA GLY A 75 1.69 -1.61 5.62
C GLY A 75 1.04 -0.74 4.55
N SER A 76 1.46 0.51 4.34
CA SER A 76 0.91 1.36 3.28
C SER A 76 1.07 0.72 1.91
N LYS A 77 0.02 0.80 1.10
CA LYS A 77 0.01 0.33 -0.29
C LYS A 77 0.44 1.46 -1.22
N VAL A 78 1.44 1.16 -2.05
CA VAL A 78 2.03 2.15 -2.97
C VAL A 78 2.18 1.57 -4.37
N TYR A 79 1.95 2.42 -5.36
CA TYR A 79 2.44 2.25 -6.72
C TYR A 79 3.80 2.94 -6.84
N ILE A 80 4.76 2.25 -7.44
CA ILE A 80 6.13 2.72 -7.64
C ILE A 80 6.51 2.53 -9.11
N GLU A 81 7.04 3.59 -9.69
CA GLU A 81 7.70 3.58 -10.99
C GLU A 81 9.09 4.19 -10.87
N GLY A 82 10.11 3.43 -11.29
CA GLY A 82 11.51 3.86 -11.21
C GLY A 82 12.41 3.02 -12.11
N GLU A 83 13.69 2.99 -11.78
CA GLU A 83 14.71 2.29 -12.57
C GLU A 83 15.46 1.28 -11.70
N LEU A 84 15.91 0.17 -12.28
CA LEU A 84 16.70 -0.82 -11.56
C LEU A 84 18.18 -0.41 -11.55
N GLN A 85 18.80 -0.35 -10.38
CA GLN A 85 20.24 -0.09 -10.25
C GLN A 85 20.89 -1.12 -9.35
N THR A 86 22.02 -1.68 -9.80
CA THR A 86 22.85 -2.55 -8.97
C THR A 86 24.12 -1.81 -8.60
N ARG A 87 24.37 -1.66 -7.30
CA ARG A 87 25.63 -1.11 -6.78
C ARG A 87 26.51 -2.19 -6.17
N LYS A 88 27.81 -2.03 -6.35
CA LYS A 88 28.86 -2.84 -5.75
C LYS A 88 29.38 -2.13 -4.51
N TRP A 89 29.56 -2.84 -3.41
CA TRP A 89 30.15 -2.34 -2.18
C TRP A 89 30.99 -3.45 -1.53
N GLN A 90 31.95 -3.10 -0.68
CA GLN A 90 32.77 -4.06 0.04
C GLN A 90 32.27 -4.20 1.48
N ASP A 91 32.15 -5.44 1.95
CA ASP A 91 31.87 -5.71 3.35
C ASP A 91 33.11 -5.50 4.24
N GLN A 92 32.95 -5.65 5.55
CA GLN A 92 34.04 -5.45 6.53
C GLN A 92 35.21 -6.44 6.32
N GLU A 93 34.98 -7.57 5.65
CA GLU A 93 35.99 -8.56 5.31
C GLU A 93 36.68 -8.25 3.97
N GLY A 94 36.31 -7.15 3.31
CA GLY A 94 36.83 -6.75 1.99
C GLY A 94 36.23 -7.52 0.81
N LYS A 95 35.18 -8.32 1.02
CA LYS A 95 34.53 -9.07 -0.06
C LYS A 95 33.55 -8.19 -0.82
N ASP A 96 33.56 -8.34 -2.13
CA ASP A 96 32.63 -7.64 -3.02
C ASP A 96 31.20 -8.16 -2.84
N ARG A 97 30.26 -7.25 -2.57
CA ARG A 97 28.83 -7.47 -2.47
C ARG A 97 28.09 -6.63 -3.48
N TYR A 98 26.95 -7.15 -3.94
CA TYR A 98 26.08 -6.49 -4.89
C TYR A 98 24.71 -6.30 -4.26
N THR A 99 24.13 -5.13 -4.46
CA THR A 99 22.76 -4.83 -4.02
C THR A 99 22.03 -4.19 -5.16
N THR A 100 20.88 -4.78 -5.50
CA THR A 100 19.96 -4.28 -6.52
C THR A 100 18.82 -3.55 -5.84
N GLU A 101 18.59 -2.31 -6.27
CA GLU A 101 17.63 -1.37 -5.70
C GLU A 101 16.80 -0.76 -6.83
N VAL A 102 15.56 -0.39 -6.53
CA VAL A 102 14.71 0.39 -7.43
C VAL A 102 14.87 1.85 -7.04
N ILE A 103 15.39 2.66 -7.97
CA ILE A 103 15.74 4.05 -7.75
C ILE A 103 14.68 4.95 -8.36
N LEU A 104 14.21 5.91 -7.57
CA LEU A 104 13.33 6.99 -8.02
C LEU A 104 14.16 8.29 -8.00
N GLN A 105 14.66 8.66 -9.17
CA GLN A 105 15.48 9.86 -9.39
C GLN A 105 15.11 10.51 -10.72
N GLY A 106 15.09 11.84 -10.76
CA GLY A 106 14.78 12.62 -11.96
C GLY A 106 13.29 12.58 -12.35
N TYR A 107 13.01 12.91 -13.60
CA TYR A 107 11.64 13.12 -14.09
C TYR A 107 10.90 11.84 -14.52
N ASN A 108 11.60 10.71 -14.66
CA ASN A 108 11.03 9.46 -15.18
C ASN A 108 10.54 8.51 -14.07
N CYS A 109 10.22 9.03 -12.89
CA CYS A 109 9.78 8.24 -11.75
C CYS A 109 8.44 8.73 -11.20
N ASN A 110 7.71 7.82 -10.54
CA ASN A 110 6.43 8.13 -9.92
C ASN A 110 6.23 7.31 -8.63
N LEU A 111 5.58 7.93 -7.65
CA LEU A 111 5.04 7.26 -6.48
C LEU A 111 3.61 7.72 -6.29
N THR A 112 2.70 6.76 -6.16
CA THR A 112 1.29 7.03 -5.87
C THR A 112 0.85 6.23 -4.64
N LEU A 113 0.23 6.91 -3.68
CA LEU A 113 -0.38 6.28 -2.52
C LEU A 113 -1.70 5.63 -2.95
N LEU A 114 -1.88 4.37 -2.62
CA LEU A 114 -3.08 3.60 -2.97
C LEU A 114 -3.94 3.26 -1.76
N ASP A 115 -3.55 3.73 -0.57
CA ASP A 115 -4.37 3.58 0.62
C ASP A 115 -5.61 4.46 0.50
N SER A 116 -6.80 3.87 0.66
CA SER A 116 -8.01 4.65 0.90
C SER A 116 -7.79 5.45 2.17
N ARG A 117 -7.93 6.78 2.07
CA ARG A 117 -7.97 7.68 3.23
C ARG A 117 -9.03 7.09 4.16
N ASN A 118 -8.59 6.51 5.28
CA ASN A 118 -9.49 5.89 6.24
C ASN A 118 -10.51 6.94 6.65
N SER A 119 -11.74 6.82 6.16
CA SER A 119 -12.90 7.61 6.56
C SER A 119 -13.31 7.22 7.97
N ASN A 120 -12.41 7.38 8.94
CA ASN A 120 -12.74 7.36 10.35
C ASN A 120 -13.33 8.73 10.71
N ALA A 121 -14.49 9.02 10.12
CA ALA A 121 -15.52 9.82 10.75
C ALA A 121 -16.46 8.85 11.48
N SER A 122 -15.92 8.07 12.40
CA SER A 122 -16.74 7.37 13.39
C SER A 122 -17.15 8.42 14.43
N ASN A 123 -18.23 9.10 14.09
CA ASN A 123 -19.04 9.90 14.99
C ASN A 123 -19.50 9.03 16.17
N SER A 124 -18.82 9.15 17.30
CA SER A 124 -19.26 8.58 18.58
C SER A 124 -19.49 9.70 19.59
N ASP A 125 -20.31 10.68 19.22
CA ASP A 125 -21.05 11.49 20.18
C ASP A 125 -22.41 10.81 20.43
N GLN A 126 -22.40 9.72 21.22
CA GLN A 126 -23.61 9.30 21.91
C GLN A 126 -23.69 10.06 23.24
N VAL A 127 -24.47 11.14 23.20
CA VAL A 127 -24.96 11.87 24.36
C VAL A 127 -25.75 10.90 25.24
N ASN A 128 -25.29 10.73 26.47
CA ASN A 128 -26.05 10.15 27.58
C ASN A 128 -27.29 11.02 27.84
N THR A 129 -28.48 10.45 27.71
CA THR A 129 -29.68 10.98 28.35
C THR A 129 -30.41 9.82 29.01
N SER A 130 -30.13 9.63 30.28
CA SER A 130 -30.98 8.90 31.21
C SER A 130 -32.21 9.76 31.51
N SER A 131 -33.42 9.24 31.30
CA SER A 131 -34.63 9.48 32.11
C SER A 131 -35.83 8.66 31.59
N GLU A 132 -36.28 7.74 32.44
CA GLU A 132 -37.68 7.36 32.74
C GLU A 132 -38.58 6.64 31.70
N ASP A 133 -38.95 5.41 32.08
CA ASP A 133 -40.12 4.63 31.62
C ASP A 133 -41.45 5.38 31.80
N PRO A 134 -42.45 5.12 30.94
CA PRO A 134 -43.55 4.26 31.40
C PRO A 134 -44.07 3.23 30.37
N GLN A 135 -44.51 2.10 30.92
CA GLN A 135 -45.14 0.94 30.27
C GLN A 135 -46.42 1.29 29.48
N ILE A 136 -46.59 0.73 28.27
CA ILE A 136 -47.91 0.42 27.69
C ILE A 136 -47.86 -0.92 26.90
N GLU A 137 -48.90 -1.71 27.16
CA GLU A 137 -49.19 -3.10 26.74
C GLU A 137 -49.81 -3.21 25.33
N ASN A 138 -49.56 -4.36 24.68
CA ASN A 138 -50.36 -5.07 23.65
C ASN A 138 -50.64 -4.42 22.27
N LYS A 139 -50.10 -5.05 21.21
CA LYS A 139 -50.88 -6.03 20.40
C LYS A 139 -50.01 -6.65 19.28
N GLU A 140 -50.06 -7.97 19.20
CA GLU A 140 -49.65 -8.74 18.01
C GLU A 140 -50.50 -8.32 16.80
N THR A 141 -49.86 -8.10 15.66
CA THR A 141 -50.45 -8.44 14.35
C THR A 141 -49.32 -8.78 13.39
N GLN A 142 -49.38 -10.02 12.91
CA GLN A 142 -48.56 -10.59 11.85
C GLN A 142 -48.73 -9.81 10.55
N ASN A 143 -47.64 -9.54 9.84
CA ASN A 143 -47.65 -9.37 8.39
C ASN A 143 -46.27 -9.71 7.83
N THR A 144 -46.09 -10.99 7.57
CA THR A 144 -45.20 -11.48 6.52
C THR A 144 -46.12 -12.15 5.52
N ASP A 145 -46.23 -11.61 4.31
CA ASP A 145 -45.91 -12.34 3.09
C ASP A 145 -46.22 -11.52 1.82
N SER A 146 -45.35 -11.71 0.84
CA SER A 146 -45.59 -11.70 -0.61
C SER A 146 -45.41 -10.42 -1.45
N SER A 147 -44.70 -10.68 -2.57
CA SER A 147 -44.57 -9.96 -3.84
C SER A 147 -43.78 -8.66 -3.86
N VAL A 148 -42.47 -8.77 -4.10
CA VAL A 148 -41.78 -7.80 -4.97
C VAL A 148 -41.75 -8.43 -6.35
N GLU A 149 -42.55 -7.87 -7.24
CA GLU A 149 -42.56 -8.19 -8.66
C GLU A 149 -41.25 -7.70 -9.28
N ASP A 150 -40.62 -8.56 -10.09
CA ASP A 150 -39.50 -8.24 -10.94
C ASP A 150 -39.94 -7.19 -11.97
N GLU A 151 -39.58 -5.92 -11.78
CA GLU A 151 -39.72 -4.89 -12.82
C GLU A 151 -38.44 -4.77 -13.67
N ASP A 152 -38.64 -5.11 -14.93
CA ASP A 152 -37.77 -4.94 -16.09
C ASP A 152 -37.02 -3.59 -16.11
N ILE A 153 -35.68 -3.67 -16.14
CA ILE A 153 -34.80 -2.54 -16.45
C ILE A 153 -34.46 -2.61 -17.95
N PRO A 154 -34.89 -1.66 -18.80
CA PRO A 154 -34.43 -1.60 -20.19
C PRO A 154 -33.01 -0.99 -20.29
N PHE A 155 -32.27 -1.53 -21.26
CA PHE A 155 -30.88 -1.23 -21.65
C PHE A 155 -30.56 0.25 -21.91
#